data_AF-A0A819C2N3-F1
#
_entry.id   AF-A0A819C2N3-F1
#
_cell.length_a   1.000
_cell.length_b   1.000
_cell.length_c   1.000
_cell.angle_alpha   90.00
_cell.angle_beta   90.00
_cell.angle_gamma   90.00
#
_symmetry.space_group_name_H-M   'P 1'
#
loop_
_entity.id
_entity.type
_entity.pdbx_description
1 polymer ?
#
loop_
_entity_poly.entity_id
_entity_poly.type
_entity_poly.pdbx_seq_one_letter_code
_entity_poly.pdbx_strand_id
1 'polypeptide(L)'
;MKTVAIVVSILLVLLFVVLCIWEVGIFKLHPSLMAVSYLGCMFQAIHIFSMDDTSCSPSLPRRKQILIHSFLQVGTIICSIIAFTAIYTTKIQRNKPHFTSWHGFIGLIVFIWSLLQAVAGLFLTIFQRYIRSLRLTYAQLRIYHATSGVLLFTISCFVLILGLASNWFKNLNNYMMHHEIYSTDELKAVKVTHKKFESWHDRIAYAAVRTLRFFFDTFTGYVHESPKSKTNNEKQNHRPKKIMTEKEWLRRVIFLESIAGVPGMVAGMNRHMKSLRTMRRDHGWIHTLLSEAENERMHLLTFLELRQPGWIFRAFVLLGQGVFFNGFFLTYLLSPKICHRFVGFLEEEAVITYTRCIEELDAGRLPIWSKTPAPQVAKNYWKLSDNAMMRDVLLAIRADEATHRQVNHKLADVGSNAPNPFLSRTKGEREPFDETEQKEIDTAGKK
;
A
#
# COMPACT_ATOMS: atom_id res chain seq x y z
N MET A 1 -2.94 -34.83 22.05
CA MET A 1 -2.96 -34.57 20.59
C MET A 1 -4.34 -34.16 20.06
N LYS A 2 -5.44 -34.87 20.38
CA LYS A 2 -6.80 -34.57 19.86
C LYS A 2 -7.34 -33.18 20.27
N THR A 3 -7.23 -32.79 21.55
CA THR A 3 -7.61 -31.45 22.03
C THR A 3 -6.79 -30.33 21.39
N VAL A 4 -5.51 -30.59 21.11
CA VAL A 4 -4.60 -29.63 20.44
C VAL A 4 -5.08 -29.36 19.02
N ALA A 5 -5.51 -30.39 18.28
CA ALA A 5 -5.99 -30.23 16.91
C ALA A 5 -7.28 -29.40 16.83
N ILE A 6 -8.20 -29.58 17.79
CA ILE A 6 -9.42 -28.75 17.92
C ILE A 6 -9.07 -27.29 18.22
N VAL A 7 -8.19 -27.06 19.21
CA VAL A 7 -7.76 -25.70 19.57
C VAL A 7 -7.06 -25.01 18.40
N VAL A 8 -6.17 -25.70 17.69
CA VAL A 8 -5.48 -25.17 16.51
C VAL A 8 -6.48 -24.83 15.39
N SER A 9 -7.45 -25.70 15.11
CA SER A 9 -8.52 -25.42 14.14
C SER A 9 -9.31 -24.15 14.50
N ILE A 10 -9.71 -23.99 15.76
CA ILE A 10 -10.44 -22.80 16.23
C ILE A 10 -9.57 -21.54 16.10
N LEU A 11 -8.29 -21.59 16.51
CA LEU A 11 -7.37 -20.46 16.39
C LEU A 11 -7.13 -20.06 14.94
N LEU A 12 -7.01 -21.03 14.01
CA LEU A 12 -6.88 -20.75 12.59
C LEU A 12 -8.14 -20.09 12.02
N VAL A 13 -9.34 -20.55 12.39
CA VAL A 13 -10.59 -19.90 11.98
C VAL A 13 -10.64 -18.46 12.50
N LEU A 14 -10.32 -18.23 13.77
CA LEU A 14 -10.29 -16.89 14.37
C LEU A 14 -9.29 -15.98 13.65
N LEU A 15 -8.09 -16.47 13.36
CA LEU A 15 -7.09 -15.72 12.59
C LEU A 15 -7.65 -15.28 11.23
N PHE A 16 -8.24 -16.19 10.47
CA PHE A 16 -8.84 -15.88 9.16
C PHE A 16 -9.97 -14.86 9.27
N VAL A 17 -10.83 -14.97 10.28
CA VAL A 17 -11.91 -14.01 10.52
C VAL A 17 -11.32 -12.64 10.84
N VAL A 18 -10.36 -12.55 11.76
CA VAL A 18 -9.72 -11.29 12.17
C VAL A 18 -9.00 -10.61 11.01
N LEU A 19 -8.26 -11.37 10.19
CA LEU A 19 -7.60 -10.83 9.00
C LEU A 19 -8.57 -10.18 8.00
N CYS A 20 -9.84 -10.62 7.98
CA CYS A 20 -10.85 -10.13 7.07
C CYS A 20 -11.75 -9.02 7.66
N ILE A 21 -11.59 -8.66 8.95
CA ILE A 21 -12.42 -7.64 9.63
C ILE A 21 -12.28 -6.27 8.95
N TRP A 22 -11.10 -5.96 8.43
CA TRP A 22 -10.77 -4.68 7.80
C TRP A 22 -11.36 -4.53 6.39
N GLU A 23 -11.89 -5.62 5.83
CA GLU A 23 -12.35 -5.62 4.46
C GLU A 23 -13.76 -5.05 4.32
N VAL A 24 -13.91 -4.07 3.43
CA VAL A 24 -15.17 -3.37 3.20
C VAL A 24 -15.98 -4.07 2.11
N GLY A 25 -17.26 -4.31 2.40
CA GLY A 25 -18.22 -4.91 1.47
C GLY A 25 -18.49 -6.39 1.72
N ILE A 26 -19.29 -6.99 0.83
CA ILE A 26 -19.80 -8.36 0.97
C ILE A 26 -18.69 -9.41 0.81
N PHE A 27 -17.60 -9.06 0.13
CA PHE A 27 -16.48 -9.96 -0.14
C PHE A 27 -15.84 -10.54 1.13
N LYS A 28 -15.80 -9.79 2.24
CA LYS A 28 -15.23 -10.25 3.52
C LYS A 28 -15.84 -11.57 4.01
N LEU A 29 -17.11 -11.80 3.67
CA LEU A 29 -17.82 -13.03 4.01
C LEU A 29 -17.21 -14.26 3.33
N HIS A 30 -16.61 -14.11 2.15
CA HIS A 30 -16.04 -15.24 1.41
C HIS A 30 -14.89 -15.93 2.18
N PRO A 31 -13.73 -15.31 2.42
CA PRO A 31 -12.63 -15.98 3.11
C PRO A 31 -12.99 -16.37 4.55
N SER A 32 -13.77 -15.55 5.27
CA SER A 32 -14.19 -15.86 6.64
C SER A 32 -15.11 -17.08 6.72
N LEU A 33 -16.16 -17.14 5.90
CA LEU A 33 -17.09 -18.27 5.92
C LEU A 33 -16.52 -19.52 5.26
N MET A 34 -15.60 -19.40 4.29
CA MET A 34 -14.85 -20.57 3.79
C MET A 34 -13.97 -21.18 4.89
N ALA A 35 -13.30 -20.37 5.72
CA ALA A 35 -12.53 -20.86 6.85
C ALA A 35 -13.42 -21.53 7.92
N VAL A 36 -14.54 -20.89 8.30
CA VAL A 36 -15.53 -21.48 9.23
C VAL A 36 -16.08 -22.80 8.68
N SER A 37 -16.41 -22.85 7.39
CA SER A 37 -16.97 -24.02 6.71
C SER A 37 -16.03 -25.23 6.75
N TYR A 38 -14.79 -25.06 6.28
CA TYR A 38 -13.87 -26.18 6.08
C TYR A 38 -12.96 -26.42 7.29
N LEU A 39 -12.26 -25.40 7.79
CA LEU A 39 -11.34 -25.55 8.92
C LEU A 39 -12.07 -25.67 10.27
N GLY A 40 -13.28 -25.12 10.37
CA GLY A 40 -14.14 -25.24 11.56
C GLY A 40 -15.06 -26.46 11.49
N CYS A 41 -16.18 -26.30 10.79
CA CYS A 41 -17.28 -27.27 10.79
C CYS A 41 -16.89 -28.63 10.17
N MET A 42 -16.30 -28.65 8.96
CA MET A 42 -15.98 -29.91 8.28
C MET A 42 -14.87 -30.69 9.00
N PHE A 43 -13.82 -30.00 9.46
CA PHE A 43 -12.76 -30.60 10.27
C PHE A 43 -13.32 -31.27 11.53
N GLN A 44 -14.13 -30.55 12.31
CA GLN A 44 -14.75 -31.11 13.52
C GLN A 44 -15.71 -32.26 13.19
N ALA A 45 -16.46 -32.17 12.09
CA ALA A 45 -17.34 -33.22 11.62
C ALA A 45 -16.60 -34.51 11.26
N ILE A 46 -15.39 -34.43 10.71
CA ILE A 46 -14.55 -35.61 10.42
C ILE A 46 -13.90 -36.11 11.71
N HIS A 47 -13.39 -35.19 12.55
CA HIS A 47 -12.62 -35.51 13.75
C HIS A 47 -13.45 -36.24 14.82
N ILE A 48 -14.78 -36.02 14.89
CA ILE A 48 -15.69 -36.68 15.84
C ILE A 48 -15.58 -38.21 15.81
N PHE A 49 -15.27 -38.80 14.66
CA PHE A 49 -15.15 -40.25 14.48
C PHE A 49 -13.79 -40.84 14.90
N SER A 50 -12.81 -39.99 15.19
CA SER A 50 -11.51 -40.39 15.75
C SER A 50 -11.44 -40.22 17.27
N MET A 51 -12.52 -39.75 17.91
CA MET A 51 -12.60 -39.56 19.36
C MET A 51 -12.77 -40.88 20.14
N ASP A 52 -13.00 -42.01 19.46
CA ASP A 52 -13.29 -43.31 20.08
C ASP A 52 -12.06 -44.04 20.67
N ASP A 53 -10.83 -43.67 20.27
CA ASP A 53 -9.62 -44.43 20.66
C ASP A 53 -8.91 -43.92 21.93
N THR A 54 -9.61 -43.46 22.98
CA THR A 54 -8.95 -43.02 24.23
C THR A 54 -9.61 -43.58 25.49
N SER A 55 -8.79 -44.20 26.35
CA SER A 55 -9.17 -44.89 27.60
C SER A 55 -9.69 -44.00 28.74
N CYS A 56 -9.98 -42.71 28.53
CA CYS A 56 -10.27 -41.77 29.64
C CYS A 56 -11.53 -40.89 29.44
N SER A 57 -12.42 -41.24 28.52
CA SER A 57 -13.77 -40.64 28.44
C SER A 57 -14.73 -41.67 27.83
N PRO A 58 -15.99 -41.78 28.30
CA PRO A 58 -16.96 -42.65 27.65
C PRO A 58 -17.12 -42.22 26.19
N SER A 59 -16.93 -43.15 25.26
CA SER A 59 -17.12 -42.93 23.83
C SER A 59 -18.58 -42.56 23.55
N LEU A 60 -18.79 -41.52 22.75
CA LEU A 60 -20.14 -41.15 22.32
C LEU A 60 -20.72 -42.29 21.47
N PRO A 61 -21.98 -42.73 21.70
CA PRO A 61 -22.60 -43.73 20.85
C PRO A 61 -22.54 -43.35 19.37
N ARG A 62 -22.24 -44.31 18.48
CA ARG A 62 -22.06 -44.08 17.05
C ARG A 62 -23.21 -43.29 16.40
N ARG A 63 -24.44 -43.52 16.86
CA ARG A 63 -25.64 -42.78 16.40
C ARG A 63 -25.57 -41.28 16.72
N LYS A 64 -25.07 -40.91 17.91
CA LYS A 64 -24.87 -39.51 18.30
C LYS A 64 -23.73 -38.87 17.51
N GLN A 65 -22.65 -39.60 17.24
CA GLN A 65 -21.55 -39.12 16.40
C GLN A 65 -22.02 -38.82 14.97
N ILE A 66 -22.82 -39.70 14.38
CA ILE A 66 -23.41 -39.50 13.05
C ILE A 66 -24.33 -38.28 13.06
N LEU A 67 -25.15 -38.09 14.11
CA LEU A 67 -26.01 -36.91 14.24
C LEU A 67 -25.19 -35.60 14.31
N ILE A 68 -24.15 -35.56 15.16
CA ILE A 68 -23.26 -34.40 15.29
C ILE A 68 -22.52 -34.14 13.97
N HIS A 69 -22.01 -35.18 13.33
CA HIS A 69 -21.40 -35.09 12.00
C HIS A 69 -22.36 -34.47 10.99
N SER A 70 -23.59 -35.00 10.88
CA SER A 70 -24.60 -34.47 9.96
C SER A 70 -24.95 -33.02 10.26
N PHE A 71 -25.09 -32.63 11.53
CA PHE A 71 -25.35 -31.25 11.92
C PHE A 71 -24.22 -30.29 11.51
N LEU A 72 -22.97 -30.67 11.80
CA LEU A 72 -21.80 -29.88 11.42
C LEU A 72 -21.63 -29.79 9.90
N GLN A 73 -21.92 -30.87 9.16
CA GLN A 73 -21.90 -30.85 7.69
C GLN A 73 -22.97 -29.93 7.10
N VAL A 74 -24.16 -29.83 7.70
CA VAL A 74 -25.16 -28.82 7.31
C VAL A 74 -24.59 -27.41 7.50
N GLY A 75 -23.90 -27.16 8.62
CA GLY A 75 -23.18 -25.89 8.86
C GLY A 75 -22.13 -25.58 7.79
N THR A 76 -21.33 -26.57 7.37
CA THR A 76 -20.37 -26.47 6.25
C THR A 76 -21.08 -26.08 4.95
N ILE A 77 -22.19 -26.73 4.60
CA ILE A 77 -22.90 -26.42 3.36
C ILE A 77 -23.50 -25.00 3.40
N ILE A 78 -24.13 -24.60 4.50
CA ILE A 78 -24.70 -23.25 4.62
C ILE A 78 -23.61 -22.19 4.51
N CYS A 79 -22.51 -22.33 5.25
CA CYS A 79 -21.41 -21.37 5.20
C CYS A 79 -20.77 -21.30 3.81
N SER A 80 -20.54 -22.45 3.16
CA SER A 80 -19.94 -22.48 1.82
C SER A 80 -20.84 -21.86 0.75
N ILE A 81 -22.17 -22.05 0.80
CA ILE A 81 -23.11 -21.41 -0.13
C ILE A 81 -23.10 -19.89 0.05
N ILE A 82 -23.19 -19.38 1.28
CA ILE A 82 -23.16 -17.93 1.55
C ILE A 82 -21.82 -17.35 1.09
N ALA A 83 -20.71 -18.02 1.41
CA ALA A 83 -19.37 -17.61 1.01
C ALA A 83 -19.19 -17.57 -0.51
N PHE A 84 -19.74 -18.56 -1.22
CA PHE A 84 -19.66 -18.65 -2.68
C PHE A 84 -20.51 -17.57 -3.36
N THR A 85 -21.74 -17.34 -2.87
CA THR A 85 -22.60 -16.26 -3.35
C THR A 85 -21.95 -14.89 -3.12
N ALA A 86 -21.28 -14.68 -1.99
CA ALA A 86 -20.57 -13.44 -1.68
C ALA A 86 -19.45 -13.12 -2.69
N ILE A 87 -18.59 -14.09 -3.05
CA ILE A 87 -17.56 -13.86 -4.08
C ILE A 87 -18.18 -13.69 -5.47
N TYR A 88 -19.21 -14.48 -5.79
CA TYR A 88 -19.85 -14.43 -7.11
C TYR A 88 -20.50 -13.08 -7.38
N THR A 89 -21.25 -12.55 -6.42
CA THR A 89 -21.89 -11.22 -6.48
C THR A 89 -20.86 -10.08 -6.49
N THR A 90 -19.81 -10.18 -5.66
CA THR A 90 -18.71 -9.20 -5.67
C THR A 90 -18.04 -9.10 -7.05
N LYS A 91 -17.85 -10.24 -7.72
CA LYS A 91 -17.24 -10.28 -9.06
C LYS A 91 -18.12 -9.62 -10.13
N ILE A 92 -19.44 -9.84 -10.06
CA ILE A 92 -20.42 -9.16 -10.92
C ILE A 92 -20.36 -7.65 -10.68
N GLN A 93 -20.46 -7.20 -9.43
CA GLN A 93 -20.42 -5.76 -9.09
C GLN A 93 -19.14 -5.06 -9.56
N ARG A 94 -18.03 -5.79 -9.61
CA ARG A 94 -16.72 -5.27 -10.02
C ARG A 94 -16.41 -5.50 -11.50
N ASN A 95 -17.35 -6.03 -12.31
CA ASN A 95 -17.13 -6.40 -13.72
C ASN A 95 -15.86 -7.23 -13.94
N LYS A 96 -15.59 -8.20 -13.05
CA LYS A 96 -14.40 -9.07 -13.14
C LYS A 96 -14.80 -10.48 -13.62
N PRO A 97 -13.96 -11.13 -14.45
CA PRO A 97 -14.23 -12.50 -14.87
C PRO A 97 -14.15 -13.49 -13.70
N HIS A 98 -14.95 -14.55 -13.81
CA HIS A 98 -15.09 -15.63 -12.83
C HIS A 98 -14.13 -16.80 -13.14
N PHE A 99 -13.72 -17.52 -12.09
CA PHE A 99 -12.97 -18.78 -12.17
C PHE A 99 -11.65 -18.75 -12.99
N THR A 100 -11.05 -17.58 -13.20
CA THR A 100 -9.83 -17.43 -14.01
C THR A 100 -8.53 -17.84 -13.30
N SER A 101 -8.58 -18.06 -11.98
CA SER A 101 -7.40 -18.43 -11.17
C SER A 101 -7.49 -19.88 -10.73
N TRP A 102 -6.35 -20.52 -10.47
CA TRP A 102 -6.29 -21.87 -9.89
C TRP A 102 -7.12 -21.99 -8.60
N HIS A 103 -7.05 -20.99 -7.72
CA HIS A 103 -7.89 -20.94 -6.52
C HIS A 103 -9.39 -20.95 -6.86
N GLY A 104 -9.82 -20.11 -7.82
CA GLY A 104 -11.23 -20.02 -8.21
C GLY A 104 -11.74 -21.27 -8.93
N PHE A 105 -10.95 -21.84 -9.84
CA PHE A 105 -11.32 -23.04 -10.59
C PHE A 105 -11.39 -24.29 -9.70
N ILE A 106 -10.33 -24.57 -8.93
CA ILE A 106 -10.32 -25.70 -8.00
C ILE A 106 -11.34 -25.49 -6.88
N GLY A 107 -11.52 -24.24 -6.41
CA GLY A 107 -12.54 -23.89 -5.43
C GLY A 107 -13.97 -24.17 -5.88
N LEU A 108 -14.30 -23.99 -7.17
CA LEU A 108 -15.60 -24.38 -7.73
C LEU A 108 -15.80 -25.90 -7.70
N ILE A 109 -14.78 -26.67 -8.06
CA ILE A 109 -14.81 -28.13 -8.00
C ILE A 109 -15.05 -28.60 -6.57
N VAL A 110 -14.31 -28.05 -5.60
CA VAL A 110 -14.47 -28.35 -4.16
C VAL A 110 -15.87 -27.99 -3.66
N PHE A 111 -16.43 -26.85 -4.09
CA PHE A 111 -17.78 -26.43 -3.71
C PHE A 111 -18.83 -27.43 -4.21
N ILE A 112 -18.79 -27.80 -5.49
CA ILE A 112 -19.73 -28.77 -6.08
C ILE A 112 -19.55 -30.14 -5.42
N TRP A 113 -18.31 -30.60 -5.24
CA TRP A 113 -18.01 -31.87 -4.57
C TRP A 113 -18.54 -31.89 -3.14
N SER A 114 -18.43 -30.80 -2.39
CA SER A 114 -18.96 -30.72 -1.02
C SER A 114 -20.47 -30.92 -0.97
N LEU A 115 -21.23 -30.34 -1.92
CA LEU A 115 -22.67 -30.55 -2.04
C LEU A 115 -23.00 -32.02 -2.34
N LEU A 116 -22.31 -32.62 -3.32
CA LEU A 116 -22.50 -34.02 -3.68
C LEU A 116 -22.13 -34.97 -2.54
N GLN A 117 -21.06 -34.66 -1.80
CA GLN A 117 -20.60 -35.43 -0.65
C GLN A 117 -21.63 -35.41 0.49
N ALA A 118 -22.29 -34.28 0.74
CA ALA A 118 -23.36 -34.15 1.72
C ALA A 118 -24.60 -34.97 1.31
N VAL A 119 -25.00 -34.92 0.04
CA VAL A 119 -26.09 -35.75 -0.50
C VAL A 119 -25.78 -37.24 -0.39
N ALA A 120 -24.54 -37.64 -0.72
CA ALA A 120 -24.09 -39.02 -0.55
C ALA A 120 -24.15 -39.47 0.92
N GLY A 121 -23.75 -38.61 1.86
CA GLY A 121 -23.88 -38.87 3.29
C GLY A 121 -25.34 -39.05 3.73
N LEU A 122 -26.24 -38.18 3.27
CA LEU A 122 -27.67 -38.27 3.55
C LEU A 122 -28.26 -39.59 3.01
N PHE A 123 -27.89 -39.95 1.78
CA PHE A 123 -28.32 -41.19 1.15
C PHE A 123 -27.94 -42.42 1.99
N LEU A 124 -26.73 -42.46 2.54
CA LEU A 124 -26.27 -43.54 3.43
C LEU A 124 -27.05 -43.62 4.74
N THR A 125 -27.59 -42.51 5.23
CA THR A 125 -28.37 -42.48 6.49
C THR A 125 -29.85 -42.85 6.29
N ILE A 126 -30.46 -42.45 5.16
CA ILE A 126 -31.90 -42.63 4.91
C ILE A 126 -32.18 -43.95 4.18
N PHE A 127 -31.40 -44.28 3.15
CA PHE A 127 -31.70 -45.37 2.22
C PHE A 127 -31.02 -46.70 2.58
N GLN A 128 -30.58 -46.86 3.83
CA GLN A 128 -29.94 -48.09 4.30
C GLN A 128 -30.78 -49.36 3.99
N ARG A 129 -32.11 -49.23 3.92
CA ARG A 129 -33.04 -50.32 3.59
C ARG A 129 -33.19 -50.61 2.09
N TYR A 130 -32.94 -49.63 1.21
CA TYR A 130 -33.14 -49.74 -0.25
C TYR A 130 -31.86 -50.09 -1.02
N ILE A 131 -30.68 -49.98 -0.38
CA ILE A 131 -29.37 -50.31 -0.98
C ILE A 131 -29.23 -51.80 -1.35
N ARG A 132 -30.15 -52.67 -0.90
CA ARG A 132 -30.13 -54.12 -1.17
C ARG A 132 -30.23 -54.48 -2.66
N SER A 133 -30.70 -53.56 -3.53
CA SER A 133 -30.78 -53.75 -4.99
C SER A 133 -29.50 -53.38 -5.74
N LEU A 134 -28.52 -52.75 -5.09
CA LEU A 134 -27.24 -52.36 -5.69
C LEU A 134 -26.20 -53.47 -5.47
N ARG A 135 -25.29 -53.68 -6.44
CA ARG A 135 -24.15 -54.61 -6.31
C ARG A 135 -23.10 -54.19 -5.28
N LEU A 136 -23.30 -53.06 -4.59
CA LEU A 136 -22.36 -52.49 -3.62
C LEU A 136 -22.85 -52.75 -2.20
N THR A 137 -21.94 -53.18 -1.33
CA THR A 137 -22.23 -53.36 0.10
C THR A 137 -22.27 -52.02 0.83
N TYR A 138 -23.06 -51.92 1.89
CA TYR A 138 -23.10 -50.75 2.77
C TYR A 138 -21.71 -50.41 3.36
N ALA A 139 -20.89 -51.42 3.64
CA ALA A 139 -19.52 -51.23 4.12
C ALA A 139 -18.63 -50.54 3.08
N GLN A 140 -18.70 -50.97 1.81
CA GLN A 140 -17.97 -50.34 0.71
C GLN A 140 -18.41 -48.89 0.51
N LEU A 141 -19.71 -48.62 0.49
CA LEU A 141 -20.24 -47.26 0.33
C LEU A 141 -19.81 -46.32 1.47
N ARG A 142 -19.75 -46.82 2.71
CA ARG A 142 -19.21 -46.07 3.85
C ARG A 142 -17.73 -45.74 3.69
N ILE A 143 -16.93 -46.70 3.21
CA ILE A 143 -15.51 -46.48 2.95
C ILE A 143 -15.35 -45.44 1.84
N TYR A 144 -16.09 -45.55 0.73
CA TYR A 144 -16.05 -44.57 -0.36
C TYR A 144 -16.45 -43.17 0.10
N HIS A 145 -17.50 -43.05 0.92
CA HIS A 145 -17.88 -41.77 1.51
C HIS A 145 -16.76 -41.22 2.40
N ALA A 146 -16.17 -42.05 3.27
CA ALA A 146 -15.10 -41.61 4.16
C ALA A 146 -13.83 -41.18 3.39
N THR A 147 -13.39 -41.97 2.40
CA THR A 147 -12.20 -41.65 1.60
C THR A 147 -12.41 -40.41 0.75
N SER A 148 -13.56 -40.29 0.08
CA SER A 148 -13.95 -39.08 -0.67
C SER A 148 -13.98 -37.85 0.24
N GLY A 149 -14.53 -37.97 1.45
CA GLY A 149 -14.63 -36.86 2.41
C GLY A 149 -13.27 -36.37 2.92
N VAL A 150 -12.33 -37.28 3.20
CA VAL A 150 -10.96 -36.93 3.61
C VAL A 150 -10.18 -36.29 2.45
N LEU A 151 -10.34 -36.81 1.23
CA LEU A 151 -9.71 -36.25 0.04
C LEU A 151 -10.24 -34.84 -0.24
N LEU A 152 -11.56 -34.66 -0.19
CA LEU A 152 -12.22 -33.35 -0.29
C LEU A 152 -11.69 -32.37 0.75
N PHE A 153 -11.57 -32.78 2.02
CA PHE A 153 -11.04 -31.91 3.08
C PHE A 153 -9.58 -31.50 2.80
N THR A 154 -8.76 -32.44 2.35
CA THR A 154 -7.35 -32.17 2.01
C THR A 154 -7.23 -31.16 0.88
N ILE A 155 -8.00 -31.33 -0.19
CA ILE A 155 -8.02 -30.39 -1.32
C ILE A 155 -8.60 -29.05 -0.89
N SER A 156 -9.59 -29.03 0.01
CA SER A 156 -10.15 -27.79 0.56
C SER A 156 -9.11 -26.97 1.33
N CYS A 157 -8.28 -27.63 2.16
CA CYS A 157 -7.16 -27.00 2.85
C CYS A 157 -6.14 -26.41 1.84
N PHE A 158 -5.83 -27.16 0.77
CA PHE A 158 -4.97 -26.66 -0.29
C PHE A 158 -5.56 -25.43 -1.00
N VAL A 159 -6.86 -25.43 -1.30
CA VAL A 159 -7.57 -24.27 -1.90
C VAL A 159 -7.56 -23.06 -0.97
N LEU A 160 -7.71 -23.24 0.34
CA LEU A 160 -7.61 -22.15 1.32
C LEU A 160 -6.21 -21.53 1.33
N ILE A 161 -5.15 -22.35 1.26
CA ILE A 161 -3.77 -21.89 1.14
C ILE A 161 -3.55 -21.14 -0.19
N LEU A 162 -4.08 -21.65 -1.30
CA LEU A 162 -4.08 -20.93 -2.58
C LEU A 162 -4.85 -19.59 -2.50
N GLY A 163 -5.88 -19.53 -1.65
CA GLY A 163 -6.62 -18.30 -1.34
C GLY A 163 -5.73 -17.26 -0.66
N LEU A 164 -4.92 -17.67 0.31
CA LEU A 164 -3.88 -16.84 0.94
C LEU A 164 -2.82 -16.36 -0.04
N ALA A 165 -2.49 -17.17 -1.04
CA ALA A 165 -1.53 -16.81 -2.10
C ALA A 165 -2.16 -16.05 -3.28
N SER A 166 -3.48 -15.84 -3.25
CA SER A 166 -4.22 -15.23 -4.35
C SER A 166 -3.93 -13.73 -4.46
N ASN A 167 -4.23 -13.19 -5.64
CA ASN A 167 -4.10 -11.75 -5.91
C ASN A 167 -4.87 -10.90 -4.90
N TRP A 168 -5.88 -11.38 -4.16
CA TRP A 168 -6.53 -10.57 -3.15
C TRP A 168 -5.62 -10.31 -1.93
N PHE A 169 -5.03 -11.35 -1.34
CA PHE A 169 -4.06 -11.19 -0.25
C PHE A 169 -2.77 -10.49 -0.70
N LYS A 170 -2.34 -10.70 -1.95
CA LYS A 170 -1.19 -9.99 -2.53
C LYS A 170 -1.51 -8.54 -2.91
N ASN A 171 -2.77 -8.22 -3.22
CA ASN A 171 -3.22 -6.87 -3.60
C ASN A 171 -3.79 -6.06 -2.43
N LEU A 172 -3.26 -6.24 -1.22
CA LEU A 172 -3.43 -5.23 -0.17
C LEU A 172 -3.00 -3.83 -0.66
N ASN A 173 -2.25 -3.73 -1.76
CA ASN A 173 -1.78 -2.50 -2.42
C ASN A 173 -2.82 -1.77 -3.32
N ASN A 174 -4.08 -2.20 -3.42
CA ASN A 174 -5.07 -1.60 -4.34
C ASN A 174 -5.77 -0.31 -3.83
N TYR A 175 -5.28 0.31 -2.76
CA TYR A 175 -5.81 1.56 -2.21
C TYR A 175 -5.04 2.82 -2.66
N MET A 176 -3.96 2.65 -3.43
CA MET A 176 -3.13 3.78 -3.86
C MET A 176 -3.89 4.68 -4.83
N MET A 177 -3.87 5.97 -4.58
CA MET A 177 -4.32 7.03 -5.47
C MET A 177 -3.47 7.06 -6.74
N HIS A 178 -3.96 7.82 -7.73
CA HIS A 178 -3.28 7.99 -9.00
C HIS A 178 -1.88 8.56 -8.78
N HIS A 179 -0.85 7.81 -9.14
CA HIS A 179 0.55 8.24 -9.11
C HIS A 179 1.14 8.20 -10.51
N GLU A 180 2.19 8.98 -10.72
CA GLU A 180 2.84 9.08 -12.02
C GLU A 180 3.71 7.85 -12.29
N ILE A 181 3.70 7.41 -13.55
CA ILE A 181 4.60 6.36 -14.06
C ILE A 181 5.46 7.02 -15.11
N TYR A 182 6.77 7.08 -14.84
CA TYR A 182 7.72 7.82 -15.65
C TYR A 182 8.35 6.95 -16.73
N SER A 183 8.50 7.50 -17.93
CA SER A 183 9.39 6.94 -18.96
C SER A 183 10.83 7.35 -18.68
N THR A 184 11.78 6.60 -19.24
CA THR A 184 13.21 6.88 -19.08
C THR A 184 13.60 8.28 -19.57
N ASP A 185 12.92 8.80 -20.59
CA ASP A 185 13.21 10.12 -21.15
C ASP A 185 12.73 11.24 -20.23
N GLU A 186 11.61 11.03 -19.53
CA GLU A 186 11.13 11.99 -18.54
C GLU A 186 12.04 12.07 -17.33
N LEU A 187 12.48 10.93 -16.82
CA LEU A 187 13.42 10.87 -15.70
C LEU A 187 14.72 11.64 -16.01
N LYS A 188 15.16 11.62 -17.28
CA LYS A 188 16.32 12.38 -17.77
C LYS A 188 16.01 13.86 -17.98
N ALA A 189 14.78 14.21 -18.33
CA ALA A 189 14.35 15.58 -18.60
C ALA A 189 14.22 16.44 -17.33
N VAL A 190 14.13 15.83 -16.14
CA VAL A 190 14.06 16.56 -14.87
C VAL A 190 15.31 17.42 -14.65
N LYS A 191 15.11 18.74 -14.54
CA LYS A 191 16.16 19.73 -14.26
C LYS A 191 15.94 20.42 -12.92
N VAL A 192 17.05 20.85 -12.30
CA VAL A 192 17.03 21.82 -11.21
C VAL A 192 16.65 23.18 -11.81
N THR A 193 15.54 23.75 -11.35
CA THR A 193 15.05 25.08 -11.76
C THR A 193 14.80 25.93 -10.53
N HIS A 194 14.66 27.25 -10.74
CA HIS A 194 14.29 28.19 -9.69
C HIS A 194 13.27 29.20 -10.23
N LYS A 195 12.11 29.29 -9.58
CA LYS A 195 11.11 30.30 -9.95
C LYS A 195 11.52 31.68 -9.45
N LYS A 196 11.49 32.66 -10.36
CA LYS A 196 11.74 34.07 -10.04
C LYS A 196 10.69 34.63 -9.10
N PHE A 197 11.10 35.54 -8.22
CA PHE A 197 10.18 36.26 -7.35
C PHE A 197 9.43 37.33 -8.14
N GLU A 198 8.12 37.14 -8.28
CA GLU A 198 7.22 38.09 -8.94
C GLU A 198 6.39 38.86 -7.93
N SER A 199 6.21 38.32 -6.72
CA SER A 199 5.39 38.89 -5.66
C SER A 199 6.08 38.87 -4.30
N TRP A 200 5.57 39.68 -3.37
CA TRP A 200 6.02 39.66 -1.98
C TRP A 200 5.73 38.33 -1.26
N HIS A 201 4.68 37.61 -1.69
CA HIS A 201 4.36 36.27 -1.20
C HIS A 201 5.50 35.30 -1.50
N ASP A 202 6.13 35.43 -2.68
CA ASP A 202 7.26 34.59 -3.09
C ASP A 202 8.48 34.85 -2.21
N ARG A 203 8.76 36.12 -1.90
CA ARG A 203 9.87 36.49 -1.02
C ARG A 203 9.70 35.94 0.40
N ILE A 204 8.49 36.01 0.95
CA ILE A 204 8.20 35.45 2.28
C ILE A 204 8.30 33.94 2.28
N ALA A 205 7.68 33.27 1.30
CA ALA A 205 7.72 31.82 1.16
C ALA A 205 9.17 31.32 1.03
N TYR A 206 9.96 31.95 0.14
CA TYR A 206 11.36 31.62 -0.04
C TYR A 206 12.18 31.87 1.22
N ALA A 207 12.00 33.02 1.89
CA ALA A 207 12.68 33.31 3.14
C ALA A 207 12.38 32.24 4.21
N ALA A 208 11.12 31.80 4.33
CA ALA A 208 10.74 30.74 5.25
C ALA A 208 11.45 29.40 4.93
N VAL A 209 11.51 29.00 3.65
CA VAL A 209 12.26 27.80 3.23
C VAL A 209 13.74 27.94 3.57
N ARG A 210 14.37 29.08 3.27
CA ARG A 210 15.79 29.32 3.57
C ARG A 210 16.07 29.31 5.07
N THR A 211 15.18 29.86 5.89
CA THR A 211 15.28 29.83 7.35
C THR A 211 15.15 28.40 7.88
N LEU A 212 14.14 27.64 7.45
CA LEU A 212 13.96 26.24 7.86
C LEU A 212 15.16 25.39 7.46
N ARG A 213 15.64 25.56 6.23
CA ARG A 213 16.84 24.87 5.75
C ARG A 213 18.06 25.21 6.60
N PHE A 214 18.29 26.49 6.90
CA PHE A 214 19.41 26.92 7.74
C PHE A 214 19.37 26.23 9.11
N PHE A 215 18.21 26.25 9.78
CA PHE A 215 18.08 25.59 11.08
C PHE A 215 18.22 24.08 10.98
N PHE A 216 17.53 23.45 10.02
CA PHE A 216 17.60 22.00 9.83
C PHE A 216 19.02 21.54 9.57
N ASP A 217 19.73 22.21 8.65
CA ASP A 217 21.09 21.86 8.29
C ASP A 217 22.04 22.10 9.48
N THR A 218 21.84 23.18 10.26
CA THR A 218 22.62 23.46 11.48
C THR A 218 22.39 22.39 12.56
N PHE A 219 21.14 22.05 12.87
CA PHE A 219 20.80 21.08 13.92
C PHE A 219 21.19 19.64 13.56
N THR A 220 21.15 19.29 12.27
CA THR A 220 21.54 17.95 11.81
C THR A 220 23.05 17.82 11.58
N GLY A 221 23.81 18.90 11.77
CA GLY A 221 25.25 18.94 11.49
C GLY A 221 25.55 18.76 10.00
N TYR A 222 24.61 19.18 9.16
CA TYR A 222 24.70 19.10 7.72
C TYR A 222 25.44 20.30 7.16
N VAL A 223 26.55 20.03 6.46
CA VAL A 223 27.37 21.05 5.84
C VAL A 223 27.25 20.90 4.34
N HIS A 224 26.76 21.95 3.70
CA HIS A 224 26.59 22.01 2.25
C HIS A 224 27.11 23.33 1.71
N GLU A 225 27.95 23.26 0.69
CA GLU A 225 28.22 24.44 -0.12
C GLU A 225 27.03 24.74 -1.02
N SER A 226 26.67 26.03 -1.06
CA SER A 226 25.79 26.56 -2.09
C SER A 226 26.47 26.41 -3.46
N PRO A 227 25.71 26.32 -4.58
CA PRO A 227 26.29 26.22 -5.93
C PRO A 227 27.23 27.38 -6.34
N LYS A 228 27.41 28.41 -5.49
CA LYS A 228 28.19 29.63 -5.73
C LYS A 228 29.73 29.47 -5.76
N SER A 229 30.27 28.29 -6.01
CA SER A 229 31.73 28.06 -5.98
C SER A 229 32.32 27.65 -7.34
N LYS A 230 31.82 28.22 -8.44
CA LYS A 230 32.42 28.03 -9.78
C LYS A 230 32.64 29.31 -10.57
N THR A 231 32.85 30.43 -9.89
CA THR A 231 33.26 31.68 -10.56
C THR A 231 34.46 32.30 -9.86
N ASN A 232 35.58 32.25 -10.58
CA ASN A 232 36.80 33.07 -10.52
C ASN A 232 37.67 33.03 -9.24
N ASN A 233 38.86 32.45 -9.39
CA ASN A 233 40.18 32.94 -8.93
C ASN A 233 40.26 33.79 -7.64
N GLU A 234 39.59 33.40 -6.56
CA GLU A 234 39.86 33.94 -5.23
C GLU A 234 40.09 32.82 -4.22
N LYS A 235 41.14 33.00 -3.42
CA LYS A 235 41.70 32.08 -2.43
C LYS A 235 40.58 31.40 -1.61
N GLN A 236 40.24 30.18 -1.99
CA GLN A 236 39.29 29.33 -1.29
C GLN A 236 39.88 28.95 0.07
N ASN A 237 39.30 29.49 1.15
CA ASN A 237 39.42 28.88 2.46
C ASN A 237 38.78 27.49 2.40
N HIS A 238 39.62 26.46 2.31
CA HIS A 238 39.24 25.06 2.13
C HIS A 238 38.44 24.55 3.34
N ARG A 239 37.10 24.57 3.27
CA ARG A 239 36.29 23.61 4.04
C ARG A 239 36.13 22.36 3.17
N PRO A 240 36.56 21.18 3.62
CA PRO A 240 36.49 19.97 2.80
C PRO A 240 35.03 19.61 2.49
N LYS A 241 34.78 19.20 1.23
CA LYS A 241 33.50 18.66 0.75
C LYS A 241 33.10 17.45 1.60
N LYS A 242 32.20 17.62 2.58
CA LYS A 242 31.70 16.50 3.38
C LYS A 242 30.73 15.67 2.54
N ILE A 243 31.20 14.54 2.04
CA ILE A 243 30.38 13.52 1.38
C ILE A 243 29.54 12.82 2.45
N MET A 244 28.24 12.67 2.20
CA MET A 244 27.36 11.95 3.11
C MET A 244 27.48 10.44 2.92
N THR A 245 27.44 9.71 4.02
CA THR A 245 27.24 8.25 4.00
C THR A 245 25.79 7.90 3.68
N GLU A 246 25.52 6.69 3.20
CA GLU A 246 24.16 6.19 2.95
C GLU A 246 23.29 6.27 4.23
N LYS A 247 23.89 6.08 5.40
CA LYS A 247 23.21 6.20 6.70
C LYS A 247 22.82 7.64 7.04
N GLU A 248 23.60 8.62 6.61
CA GLU A 248 23.26 10.03 6.75
C GLU A 248 22.15 10.41 5.77
N TRP A 249 22.24 9.94 4.51
CA TRP A 249 21.21 10.16 3.49
C TRP A 249 19.86 9.62 3.96
N LEU A 250 19.82 8.36 4.44
CA LEU A 250 18.61 7.75 4.99
C LEU A 250 18.01 8.56 6.15
N ARG A 251 18.85 9.02 7.11
CA ARG A 251 18.34 9.80 8.25
C ARG A 251 17.72 11.11 7.80
N ARG A 252 18.37 11.81 6.86
CA ARG A 252 17.88 13.08 6.32
C ARG A 252 16.56 12.87 5.59
N VAL A 253 16.52 11.95 4.64
CA VAL A 253 15.35 11.72 3.79
C VAL A 253 14.18 11.21 4.63
N ILE A 254 14.34 10.17 5.45
CA ILE A 254 13.26 9.66 6.32
C ILE A 254 12.66 10.77 7.20
N PHE A 255 13.48 11.70 7.69
CA PHE A 255 12.96 12.81 8.48
C PHE A 255 12.16 13.80 7.61
N LEU A 256 12.72 14.23 6.48
CA LEU A 256 12.09 15.22 5.61
C LEU A 256 10.80 14.67 4.99
N GLU A 257 10.80 13.44 4.48
CA GLU A 257 9.60 12.79 3.91
C GLU A 257 8.47 12.61 4.93
N SER A 258 8.81 12.47 6.22
CA SER A 258 7.80 12.42 7.29
C SER A 258 7.07 13.75 7.52
N ILE A 259 7.64 14.86 7.03
CA ILE A 259 7.07 16.20 7.09
C ILE A 259 6.49 16.59 5.72
N ALA A 260 7.12 16.17 4.62
CA ALA A 260 6.70 16.47 3.24
C ALA A 260 5.27 16.01 2.92
N GLY A 261 4.79 14.91 3.52
CA GLY A 261 3.39 14.49 3.35
C GLY A 261 2.33 15.35 4.06
N VAL A 262 2.73 16.35 4.86
CA VAL A 262 1.80 17.18 5.65
C VAL A 262 1.11 18.28 4.84
N PRO A 263 1.82 19.10 4.02
CA PRO A 263 1.22 20.22 3.28
C PRO A 263 0.04 19.83 2.40
N GLY A 264 0.20 18.82 1.54
CA GLY A 264 -0.86 18.32 0.64
C GLY A 264 -2.08 17.84 1.43
N MET A 265 -1.88 17.16 2.55
CA MET A 265 -2.95 16.69 3.43
C MET A 265 -3.72 17.85 4.06
N VAL A 266 -3.01 18.83 4.63
CA VAL A 266 -3.60 20.02 5.25
C VAL A 266 -4.36 20.86 4.23
N ALA A 267 -3.77 21.09 3.06
CA ALA A 267 -4.39 21.84 1.97
C ALA A 267 -5.64 21.13 1.44
N GLY A 268 -5.54 19.83 1.14
CA GLY A 268 -6.65 18.98 0.70
C GLY A 268 -7.79 18.94 1.71
N MET A 269 -7.48 18.74 3.00
CA MET A 269 -8.45 18.77 4.10
C MET A 269 -9.17 20.13 4.18
N ASN A 270 -8.43 21.24 4.15
CA ASN A 270 -9.03 22.58 4.25
C ASN A 270 -9.97 22.88 3.08
N ARG A 271 -9.56 22.50 1.87
CA ARG A 271 -10.38 22.65 0.66
C ARG A 271 -11.59 21.72 0.67
N HIS A 272 -11.43 20.49 1.15
CA HIS A 272 -12.54 19.55 1.34
C HIS A 272 -13.58 20.10 2.31
N MET A 273 -13.17 20.55 3.49
CA MET A 273 -14.06 21.17 4.46
C MET A 273 -14.69 22.47 3.93
N LYS A 274 -13.98 23.24 3.08
CA LYS A 274 -14.54 24.42 2.40
C LYS A 274 -15.63 24.02 1.40
N SER A 275 -15.38 23.02 0.58
CA SER A 275 -16.35 22.49 -0.39
C SER A 275 -17.62 22.02 0.31
N LEU A 276 -17.48 21.26 1.41
CA LEU A 276 -18.61 20.81 2.22
C LEU A 276 -19.38 21.98 2.84
N ARG A 277 -18.73 22.89 3.58
CA ARG A 277 -19.44 23.98 4.28
C ARG A 277 -20.04 25.03 3.35
N THR A 278 -19.57 25.13 2.10
CA THR A 278 -20.09 26.07 1.10
C THR A 278 -21.00 25.42 0.06
N MET A 279 -21.13 24.09 0.08
CA MET A 279 -21.87 23.29 -0.90
C MET A 279 -21.45 23.57 -2.36
N ARG A 280 -20.15 23.78 -2.60
CA ARG A 280 -19.58 24.10 -3.92
C ARG A 280 -18.60 23.05 -4.39
N ARG A 281 -18.46 22.92 -5.71
CA ARG A 281 -17.42 22.08 -6.33
C ARG A 281 -16.04 22.66 -6.03
N ASP A 282 -15.07 21.78 -5.82
CA ASP A 282 -13.67 22.16 -5.59
C ASP A 282 -12.86 22.34 -6.88
N HIS A 283 -13.37 21.82 -8.00
CA HIS A 283 -12.68 21.81 -9.29
C HIS A 283 -11.32 21.08 -9.23
N GLY A 284 -11.30 19.97 -8.49
CA GLY A 284 -10.28 18.90 -8.51
C GLY A 284 -8.92 19.22 -7.92
N TRP A 285 -8.82 20.23 -7.05
CA TRP A 285 -7.65 20.49 -6.23
C TRP A 285 -7.48 19.43 -5.13
N ILE A 286 -8.56 19.03 -4.46
CA ILE A 286 -8.54 18.09 -3.33
C ILE A 286 -7.85 16.79 -3.74
N HIS A 287 -8.21 16.23 -4.91
CA HIS A 287 -7.63 14.98 -5.37
C HIS A 287 -6.12 15.11 -5.61
N THR A 288 -5.67 16.15 -6.31
CA THR A 288 -4.22 16.39 -6.54
C THR A 288 -3.46 16.56 -5.23
N LEU A 289 -3.97 17.36 -4.29
CA LEU A 289 -3.29 17.64 -3.03
C LEU A 289 -3.22 16.42 -2.10
N LEU A 290 -4.28 15.60 -2.06
CA LEU A 290 -4.25 14.34 -1.32
C LEU A 290 -3.33 13.32 -1.99
N SER A 291 -3.29 13.29 -3.33
CA SER A 291 -2.40 12.43 -4.10
C SER A 291 -0.93 12.78 -3.87
N GLU A 292 -0.58 14.06 -3.83
CA GLU A 292 0.75 14.56 -3.44
C GLU A 292 1.12 14.08 -2.03
N ALA A 293 0.22 14.26 -1.05
CA ALA A 293 0.45 13.80 0.32
C ALA A 293 0.67 12.28 0.44
N GLU A 294 -0.02 11.50 -0.40
CA GLU A 294 0.23 10.06 -0.47
C GLU A 294 1.56 9.73 -1.16
N ASN A 295 1.92 10.44 -2.22
CA ASN A 295 3.18 10.23 -2.93
C ASN A 295 4.38 10.45 -1.99
N GLU A 296 4.41 11.54 -1.23
CA GLU A 296 5.42 11.80 -0.19
C GLU A 296 5.44 10.70 0.89
N ARG A 297 4.26 10.20 1.29
CA ARG A 297 4.18 9.06 2.22
C ARG A 297 4.79 7.80 1.61
N MET A 298 4.68 7.59 0.30
CA MET A 298 5.30 6.46 -0.40
C MET A 298 6.82 6.62 -0.52
N HIS A 299 7.35 7.85 -0.60
CA HIS A 299 8.79 8.11 -0.43
C HIS A 299 9.25 7.61 0.94
N LEU A 300 8.59 8.07 2.01
CA LEU A 300 8.91 7.66 3.39
C LEU A 300 8.88 6.13 3.55
N LEU A 301 7.78 5.48 3.14
CA LEU A 301 7.63 4.03 3.28
C LEU A 301 8.71 3.26 2.50
N THR A 302 9.14 3.77 1.34
CA THR A 302 10.23 3.19 0.56
C THR A 302 11.55 3.21 1.33
N PHE A 303 11.90 4.33 1.98
CA PHE A 303 13.14 4.42 2.75
C PHE A 303 13.09 3.67 4.10
N LEU A 304 11.90 3.46 4.66
CA LEU A 304 11.72 2.66 5.88
C LEU A 304 12.03 1.17 5.68
N GLU A 305 11.90 0.64 4.45
CA GLU A 305 12.37 -0.71 4.09
C GLU A 305 13.89 -0.84 4.22
N LEU A 306 14.63 0.26 4.02
CA LEU A 306 16.08 0.29 4.12
C LEU A 306 16.56 0.54 5.56
N ARG A 307 15.80 1.32 6.34
CA ARG A 307 16.14 1.64 7.72
C ARG A 307 14.93 1.97 8.57
N GLN A 308 14.77 1.24 9.65
CA GLN A 308 13.80 1.55 10.69
C GLN A 308 14.40 2.55 11.71
N PRO A 309 13.77 3.70 11.95
CA PRO A 309 14.24 4.66 12.95
C PRO A 309 13.93 4.20 14.38
N GLY A 310 14.83 4.52 15.31
CA GLY A 310 14.64 4.29 16.74
C GLY A 310 13.64 5.27 17.38
N TRP A 311 13.31 5.05 18.66
CA TRP A 311 12.28 5.82 19.37
C TRP A 311 12.60 7.32 19.50
N ILE A 312 13.87 7.70 19.71
CA ILE A 312 14.29 9.11 19.79
C ILE A 312 14.00 9.84 18.48
N PHE A 313 14.36 9.22 17.35
CA PHE A 313 14.09 9.78 16.03
C PHE A 313 12.58 9.94 15.79
N ARG A 314 11.78 8.93 16.16
CA ARG A 314 10.32 8.99 16.06
C ARG A 314 9.72 10.09 16.94
N ALA A 315 10.28 10.35 18.12
CA ALA A 315 9.88 11.46 18.97
C ALA A 315 10.16 12.82 18.31
N PHE A 316 11.30 12.99 17.65
CA PHE A 316 11.59 14.18 16.85
C PHE A 316 10.64 14.35 15.66
N VAL A 317 10.27 13.26 14.98
CA VAL A 317 9.24 13.30 13.92
C VAL A 317 7.91 13.77 14.49
N LEU A 318 7.46 13.21 15.62
CA LEU A 318 6.21 13.61 16.27
C LEU A 318 6.22 15.09 16.65
N LEU A 319 7.32 15.58 17.23
CA LEU A 319 7.49 17.00 17.57
C LEU A 319 7.49 17.87 16.31
N GLY A 320 8.23 17.49 15.28
CA GLY A 320 8.32 18.19 14.01
C GLY A 320 6.97 18.29 13.33
N GLN A 321 6.23 17.19 13.25
CA GLN A 321 4.86 17.17 12.73
C GLN A 321 3.92 18.01 13.59
N GLY A 322 4.00 17.91 14.93
CA GLY A 322 3.17 18.71 15.83
C GLY A 322 3.33 20.22 15.61
N VAL A 323 4.57 20.70 15.46
CA VAL A 323 4.83 22.13 15.19
C VAL A 323 4.44 22.49 13.75
N PHE A 324 4.91 21.71 12.77
CA PHE A 324 4.75 22.03 11.36
C PHE A 324 3.29 21.94 10.90
N PHE A 325 2.55 20.90 11.29
CA PHE A 325 1.13 20.75 10.97
C PHE A 325 0.32 21.96 11.44
N ASN A 326 0.47 22.36 12.70
CA ASN A 326 -0.28 23.47 13.27
C ASN A 326 0.11 24.81 12.62
N GLY A 327 1.42 25.06 12.45
CA GLY A 327 1.91 26.27 11.79
C GLY A 327 1.45 26.38 10.34
N PHE A 328 1.56 25.29 9.58
CA PHE A 328 1.13 25.24 8.18
C PHE A 328 -0.39 25.35 8.06
N PHE A 329 -1.16 24.69 8.93
CA PHE A 329 -2.63 24.81 8.98
C PHE A 329 -3.08 26.25 9.20
N LEU A 330 -2.55 26.93 10.21
CA LEU A 330 -2.87 28.33 10.49
C LEU A 330 -2.47 29.23 9.33
N THR A 331 -1.30 29.00 8.74
CA THR A 331 -0.84 29.78 7.57
C THR A 331 -1.73 29.53 6.35
N TYR A 332 -2.21 28.30 6.13
CA TYR A 332 -3.08 27.96 5.00
C TYR A 332 -4.45 28.62 5.14
N LEU A 333 -4.97 28.77 6.36
CA LEU A 333 -6.19 29.55 6.62
C LEU A 333 -6.02 31.03 6.27
N LEU A 334 -4.83 31.60 6.50
CA LEU A 334 -4.54 33.01 6.23
C LEU A 334 -4.18 33.27 4.75
N SER A 335 -3.34 32.43 4.16
CA SER A 335 -2.85 32.59 2.79
C SER A 335 -2.47 31.23 2.15
N PRO A 336 -3.41 30.58 1.45
CA PRO A 336 -3.11 29.40 0.64
C PRO A 336 -2.00 29.64 -0.39
N LYS A 337 -1.89 30.87 -0.92
CA LYS A 337 -0.88 31.26 -1.89
C LYS A 337 0.54 31.18 -1.31
N ILE A 338 0.76 31.67 -0.08
CA ILE A 338 2.07 31.55 0.60
C ILE A 338 2.40 30.09 0.82
N CYS A 339 1.43 29.28 1.28
CA CYS A 339 1.62 27.85 1.50
C CYS A 339 2.01 27.10 0.23
N HIS A 340 1.28 27.26 -0.89
CA HIS A 340 1.65 26.62 -2.15
C HIS A 340 2.99 27.10 -2.68
N ARG A 341 3.31 28.40 -2.55
CA ARG A 341 4.62 28.88 -2.96
C ARG A 341 5.75 28.34 -2.09
N PHE A 342 5.51 28.22 -0.79
CA PHE A 342 6.44 27.64 0.17
C PHE A 342 6.74 26.17 -0.17
N VAL A 343 5.71 25.37 -0.46
CA VAL A 343 5.88 23.98 -0.91
C VAL A 343 6.67 23.94 -2.22
N GLY A 344 6.31 24.74 -3.22
CA GLY A 344 7.06 24.77 -4.48
C GLY A 344 8.57 25.05 -4.29
N PHE A 345 8.94 25.97 -3.39
CA PHE A 345 10.35 26.21 -3.04
C PHE A 345 10.98 25.12 -2.19
N LEU A 346 10.22 24.37 -1.37
CA LEU A 346 10.73 23.15 -0.74
C LEU A 346 11.08 22.10 -1.78
N GLU A 347 10.23 21.92 -2.79
CA GLU A 347 10.45 20.89 -3.81
C GLU A 347 11.57 21.26 -4.78
N GLU A 348 11.84 22.55 -5.01
CA GLU A 348 13.09 22.97 -5.65
C GLU A 348 14.32 22.44 -4.88
N GLU A 349 14.30 22.53 -3.55
CA GLU A 349 15.38 22.02 -2.70
C GLU A 349 15.41 20.49 -2.65
N ALA A 350 14.26 19.82 -2.75
CA ALA A 350 14.17 18.37 -2.85
C ALA A 350 14.79 17.87 -4.17
N VAL A 351 14.45 18.48 -5.31
CA VAL A 351 15.04 18.16 -6.62
C VAL A 351 16.57 18.36 -6.61
N ILE A 352 17.06 19.42 -5.97
CA ILE A 352 18.51 19.64 -5.77
C ILE A 352 19.12 18.51 -4.94
N THR A 353 18.47 18.16 -3.83
CA THR A 353 18.94 17.14 -2.88
C THR A 353 19.05 15.77 -3.55
N TYR A 354 18.00 15.33 -4.25
CA TYR A 354 17.99 14.05 -4.96
C TYR A 354 18.94 14.02 -6.16
N THR A 355 19.07 15.13 -6.92
CA THR A 355 20.06 15.23 -8.01
C THR A 355 21.47 15.00 -7.48
N ARG A 356 21.83 15.65 -6.37
CA ARG A 356 23.14 15.45 -5.73
C ARG A 356 23.33 14.02 -5.24
N CYS A 357 22.31 13.43 -4.62
CA CYS A 357 22.38 12.05 -4.15
C CYS A 357 22.65 11.07 -5.32
N ILE A 358 22.01 11.28 -6.47
CA ILE A 358 22.23 10.49 -7.69
C ILE A 358 23.66 10.73 -8.23
N GLU A 359 24.15 11.97 -8.25
CA GLU A 359 25.53 12.27 -8.66
C GLU A 359 26.58 11.63 -7.73
N GLU A 360 26.30 11.52 -6.43
CA GLU A 360 27.16 10.79 -5.49
C GLU A 360 27.14 9.28 -5.72
N LEU A 361 25.96 8.72 -6.01
CA LEU A 361 25.79 7.32 -6.37
C LEU A 361 26.56 6.97 -7.65
N ASP A 362 26.38 7.78 -8.70
CA ASP A 362 26.97 7.58 -10.02
C ASP A 362 28.50 7.73 -10.00
N ALA A 363 29.01 8.58 -9.11
CA ALA A 363 30.44 8.73 -8.88
C ALA A 363 31.03 7.64 -7.96
N GLY A 364 30.25 6.61 -7.61
CA GLY A 364 30.70 5.48 -6.78
C GLY A 364 30.92 5.81 -5.30
N ARG A 365 30.41 6.95 -4.81
CA ARG A 365 30.57 7.37 -3.41
C ARG A 365 29.58 6.71 -2.45
N LEU A 366 28.55 6.06 -2.97
CA LEU A 366 27.53 5.33 -2.21
C LEU A 366 27.57 3.82 -2.59
N PRO A 367 28.64 3.08 -2.19
CA PRO A 367 28.89 1.71 -2.63
C PRO A 367 27.86 0.69 -2.17
N ILE A 368 27.10 0.96 -1.10
CA ILE A 368 26.02 0.08 -0.65
C ILE A 368 24.84 0.22 -1.61
N TRP A 369 24.42 1.46 -1.88
CA TRP A 369 23.26 1.75 -2.71
C TRP A 369 23.46 1.37 -4.18
N SER A 370 24.69 1.41 -4.69
CA SER A 370 24.99 0.98 -6.07
C SER A 370 24.72 -0.52 -6.28
N LYS A 371 24.69 -1.31 -5.21
CA LYS A 371 24.40 -2.74 -5.21
C LYS A 371 23.07 -3.11 -4.56
N THR A 372 22.30 -2.12 -4.11
CA THR A 372 21.02 -2.36 -3.42
C THR A 372 19.88 -2.46 -4.43
N PRO A 373 19.14 -3.58 -4.49
CA PRO A 373 17.96 -3.69 -5.33
C PRO A 373 16.85 -2.75 -4.82
N ALA A 374 16.00 -2.26 -5.72
CA ALA A 374 14.87 -1.42 -5.35
C ALA A 374 13.91 -2.18 -4.39
N PRO A 375 13.43 -1.55 -3.30
CA PRO A 375 12.44 -2.16 -2.41
C PRO A 375 11.17 -2.56 -3.17
N GLN A 376 10.49 -3.64 -2.74
CA GLN A 376 9.31 -4.14 -3.43
C GLN A 376 8.16 -3.12 -3.43
N VAL A 377 8.03 -2.33 -2.36
CA VAL A 377 7.06 -1.23 -2.28
C VAL A 377 7.28 -0.20 -3.39
N ALA A 378 8.53 0.16 -3.68
CA ALA A 378 8.91 1.08 -4.74
C ALA A 378 8.64 0.50 -6.13
N LYS A 379 9.04 -0.76 -6.36
CA LYS A 379 8.76 -1.46 -7.63
C LYS A 379 7.27 -1.51 -7.93
N ASN A 380 6.46 -1.81 -6.91
CA ASN A 380 5.01 -1.89 -7.05
C ASN A 380 4.35 -0.52 -7.29
N TYR A 381 4.85 0.53 -6.64
CA TYR A 381 4.33 1.89 -6.75
C TYR A 381 4.72 2.48 -8.11
N TRP A 382 6.01 2.72 -8.38
CA TRP A 382 6.48 3.33 -9.63
C TRP A 382 6.50 2.38 -10.85
N LYS A 383 6.00 1.15 -10.71
CA LYS A 383 6.02 0.12 -11.77
C LYS A 383 7.41 -0.12 -12.37
N LEU A 384 8.43 -0.09 -11.51
CA LEU A 384 9.81 -0.34 -11.91
C LEU A 384 10.01 -1.80 -12.33
N SER A 385 11.05 -2.05 -13.14
CA SER A 385 11.40 -3.41 -13.54
C SER A 385 11.81 -4.29 -12.36
N ASP A 386 11.69 -5.61 -12.50
CA ASP A 386 12.09 -6.56 -11.46
C ASP A 386 13.58 -6.46 -11.10
N ASN A 387 14.42 -5.99 -12.04
CA ASN A 387 15.85 -5.77 -11.87
C ASN A 387 16.21 -4.33 -11.46
N ALA A 388 15.22 -3.49 -11.14
CA ALA A 388 15.46 -2.10 -10.75
C ALA A 388 16.31 -2.00 -9.48
N MET A 389 17.19 -1.00 -9.47
CA MET A 389 18.15 -0.72 -8.40
C MET A 389 17.76 0.53 -7.63
N MET A 390 18.44 0.81 -6.51
CA MET A 390 18.19 2.00 -5.70
C MET A 390 18.31 3.31 -6.52
N ARG A 391 19.17 3.32 -7.55
CA ARG A 391 19.28 4.46 -8.48
C ARG A 391 17.97 4.78 -9.19
N ASP A 392 17.22 3.77 -9.62
CA ASP A 392 15.96 3.96 -10.34
C ASP A 392 14.87 4.52 -9.42
N VAL A 393 14.90 4.12 -8.14
CA VAL A 393 14.04 4.68 -7.10
C VAL A 393 14.32 6.16 -6.89
N LEU A 394 15.61 6.55 -6.76
CA LEU A 394 15.98 7.96 -6.57
C LEU A 394 15.59 8.82 -7.78
N LEU A 395 15.68 8.28 -8.99
CA LEU A 395 15.24 8.97 -10.20
C LEU A 395 13.72 9.20 -10.20
N ALA A 396 12.94 8.18 -9.83
CA ALA A 396 11.48 8.27 -9.77
C ALA A 396 11.04 9.29 -8.71
N ILE A 397 11.60 9.22 -7.51
CA ILE A 397 11.32 10.20 -6.43
C ILE A 397 11.66 11.61 -6.90
N ARG A 398 12.85 11.83 -7.48
CA ARG A 398 13.24 13.16 -8.01
C ARG A 398 12.24 13.70 -9.05
N ALA A 399 11.61 12.82 -9.83
CA ALA A 399 10.61 13.22 -10.81
C ALA A 399 9.28 13.60 -10.13
N ASP A 400 8.86 12.86 -9.09
CA ASP A 400 7.72 13.25 -8.25
C ASP A 400 7.94 14.65 -7.65
N GLU A 401 9.11 14.92 -7.06
CA GLU A 401 9.45 16.25 -6.51
C GLU A 401 9.36 17.36 -7.56
N ALA A 402 9.82 17.08 -8.79
CA ALA A 402 9.75 18.05 -9.87
C ALA A 402 8.29 18.32 -10.31
N THR A 403 7.44 17.30 -10.28
CA THR A 403 5.99 17.46 -10.49
C THR A 403 5.37 18.28 -9.35
N HIS A 404 5.65 17.96 -8.09
CA HIS A 404 5.14 18.69 -6.92
C HIS A 404 5.56 20.17 -6.95
N ARG A 405 6.82 20.45 -7.30
CA ARG A 405 7.34 21.82 -7.54
C ARG A 405 6.45 22.58 -8.53
N GLN A 406 6.24 22.01 -9.72
CA GLN A 406 5.47 22.65 -10.78
C GLN A 406 4.02 22.85 -10.40
N VAL A 407 3.40 21.81 -9.82
CA VAL A 407 2.01 21.85 -9.38
C VAL A 407 1.83 22.96 -8.35
N ASN A 408 2.63 22.97 -7.29
CA ASN A 408 2.48 23.95 -6.22
C ASN A 408 2.82 25.38 -6.66
N HIS A 409 3.85 25.58 -7.50
CA HIS A 409 4.09 26.91 -8.08
C HIS A 409 2.93 27.39 -8.93
N LYS A 410 2.33 26.53 -9.75
CA LYS A 410 1.18 26.88 -10.57
C LYS A 410 -0.07 27.12 -9.72
N LEU A 411 -0.32 26.31 -8.70
CA LEU A 411 -1.43 26.48 -7.74
C LEU A 411 -1.30 27.79 -6.93
N ALA A 412 -0.08 28.28 -6.70
CA ALA A 412 0.14 29.61 -6.11
C ALA A 412 -0.16 30.76 -7.10
N ASP A 413 0.01 30.53 -8.40
CA ASP A 413 -0.26 31.51 -9.46
C ASP A 413 -1.75 31.60 -9.79
N VAL A 414 -2.45 30.45 -9.80
CA VAL A 414 -3.89 30.43 -10.06
C VAL A 414 -4.69 30.80 -8.79
N GLY A 415 -5.79 31.52 -8.98
CA GLY A 415 -6.67 31.87 -7.87
C GLY A 415 -7.30 30.64 -7.23
N SER A 416 -7.53 30.66 -5.91
CA SER A 416 -8.05 29.50 -5.15
C SER A 416 -9.40 28.93 -5.63
N ASN A 417 -10.16 29.67 -6.42
CA ASN A 417 -11.44 29.25 -7.00
C ASN A 417 -11.32 28.83 -8.48
N ALA A 418 -10.15 28.97 -9.10
CA ALA A 418 -9.93 28.54 -10.48
C ALA A 418 -9.92 27.00 -10.56
N PRO A 419 -10.32 26.43 -11.71
CA PRO A 419 -10.13 25.00 -11.95
C PRO A 419 -8.67 24.58 -11.79
N ASN A 420 -8.43 23.40 -11.25
CA ASN A 420 -7.09 22.84 -11.18
C ASN A 420 -6.58 22.60 -12.63
N PRO A 421 -5.49 23.25 -13.06
CA PRO A 421 -4.99 23.15 -14.43
C PRO A 421 -4.44 21.76 -14.77
N PHE A 422 -4.23 20.89 -13.79
CA PHE A 422 -3.66 19.55 -13.98
C PHE A 422 -4.72 18.44 -14.12
N LEU A 423 -6.02 18.77 -14.18
CA LEU A 423 -7.11 17.79 -14.29
C LEU A 423 -7.27 17.16 -15.68
N SER A 424 -6.78 17.81 -16.74
CA SER A 424 -6.94 17.37 -18.13
C SER A 424 -5.79 16.50 -18.64
N ARG A 425 -5.03 15.85 -17.76
CA ARG A 425 -3.99 14.89 -18.20
C ARG A 425 -4.65 13.60 -18.68
N THR A 426 -5.10 13.58 -19.94
CA THR A 426 -5.30 12.36 -20.72
C THR A 426 -4.00 11.56 -20.73
N LYS A 427 -4.08 10.23 -20.61
CA LYS A 427 -2.91 9.34 -20.76
C LYS A 427 -2.20 9.64 -22.09
N GLY A 428 -1.05 10.31 -22.03
CA GLY A 428 -0.18 10.54 -23.19
C GLY A 428 0.15 12.00 -23.53
N GLU A 429 -0.59 12.98 -23.02
CA GLU A 429 -0.33 14.42 -23.27
C GLU A 429 0.20 15.07 -21.99
N ARG A 430 1.53 14.98 -21.80
CA ARG A 430 2.22 15.73 -20.76
C ARG A 430 2.79 16.99 -21.40
N GLU A 431 2.52 18.15 -20.80
CA GLU A 431 3.37 19.30 -21.07
C GLU A 431 4.81 18.92 -20.68
N PRO A 432 5.80 19.13 -21.55
CA PRO A 432 7.20 19.00 -21.17
C PRO A 432 7.47 19.81 -19.91
N PHE A 433 8.45 19.40 -19.09
CA PHE A 433 8.89 20.24 -17.98
C PHE A 433 9.16 21.66 -18.51
N ASP A 434 8.34 22.63 -18.08
CA ASP A 434 8.20 23.94 -18.72
C ASP A 434 9.57 24.56 -19.04
N GLU A 435 9.81 24.77 -20.34
CA GLU A 435 11.05 25.38 -20.81
C GLU A 435 11.14 26.86 -20.46
N THR A 436 10.03 27.51 -20.11
CA THR A 436 10.00 28.94 -19.82
C THR A 436 10.42 29.31 -18.39
N GLU A 437 10.46 28.34 -17.47
CA GLU A 437 11.17 28.47 -16.17
C GLU A 437 12.69 28.25 -16.31
N GLN A 438 13.18 27.95 -17.52
CA GLN A 438 14.61 27.78 -17.78
C GLN A 438 15.31 29.14 -17.81
N LYS A 439 15.83 29.52 -16.66
CA LYS A 439 17.24 29.86 -16.63
C LYS A 439 17.94 28.85 -15.75
N GLU A 440 19.03 28.27 -16.26
CA GLU A 440 20.13 27.83 -15.41
C GLU A 440 20.35 28.91 -14.33
N ILE A 441 20.83 28.55 -13.15
CA ILE A 441 21.17 29.52 -12.10
C ILE A 441 22.23 30.47 -12.67
N ASP A 442 21.77 31.50 -13.36
CA ASP A 442 22.55 32.48 -14.08
C ASP A 442 22.89 33.51 -13.02
N THR A 443 24.15 33.51 -12.65
CA THR A 443 24.79 34.44 -11.72
C THR A 443 24.60 35.88 -12.17
N ALA A 444 23.43 36.48 -11.91
CA ALA A 444 23.18 37.89 -12.16
C ALA A 444 22.07 38.41 -11.23
N GLY A 445 22.49 38.87 -10.05
CA GLY A 445 21.67 39.62 -9.11
C GLY A 445 22.49 40.72 -8.45
N LYS A 446 23.31 41.44 -9.24
CA LYS A 446 23.69 42.81 -8.92
C LYS A 446 22.49 43.70 -9.27
N LYS A 447 21.76 44.15 -8.26
CA LYS A 447 21.41 45.55 -7.98
C LYS A 447 20.46 45.61 -6.79
#